data_AF-A0A6M1YM87-F1
#
_entry.id   AF-A0A6M1YM87-F1
#
_cell.length_a   1.000
_cell.length_b   1.000
_cell.length_c   1.000
_cell.angle_alpha   90.00
_cell.angle_beta   90.00
_cell.angle_gamma   90.00
#
_symmetry.space_group_name_H-M   'P 1'
#
loop_
_entity.id
_entity.type
_entity.pdbx_description
1 polymer ?
#
loop_
_entity_poly.entity_id
_entity_poly.type
_entity_poly.pdbx_seq_one_letter_code
_entity_poly.pdbx_strand_id
1 'polypeptide(L)'
;LEIIFIALGWGLGYLGQPHIITKFMGIKNVKDMPKAKWVGISWQALALGGATLLGIIGIYIFPNGLQNPELISLDLVKTTMLPFFSALILCAILAATTNVMAAQILVVASSLGEDFYKGLFKKNATHRQTLIASRLSVIFVAVIAYVIAYFKISTIYKLVLYAWSGLGSSFGPLLLISLYYRKVNKLSAFMGILTGGITAGIWPLINTKLAIDVPPMIPGFILSSIAIYLFSLVKEKPLKEKRIKT
;
A
#
# COMPACT_ATOMS: atom_id res chain seq x y z
N LEU A 1 -20.36 12.69 -3.58
CA LEU A 1 -20.11 11.64 -2.58
C LEU A 1 -18.84 10.84 -2.90
N GLU A 2 -18.64 10.41 -4.14
CA GLU A 2 -17.45 9.65 -4.55
C GLU A 2 -16.10 10.31 -4.21
N ILE A 3 -15.95 11.62 -4.39
CA ILE A 3 -14.71 12.33 -4.05
C ILE A 3 -14.38 12.20 -2.56
N ILE A 4 -15.39 12.25 -1.69
CA ILE A 4 -15.23 12.09 -0.23
C ILE A 4 -14.84 10.64 0.09
N PHE A 5 -15.46 9.67 -0.59
CA PHE A 5 -15.13 8.25 -0.45
C PHE A 5 -13.74 7.90 -0.95
N ILE A 6 -13.28 8.51 -2.03
CA ILE A 6 -11.91 8.39 -2.53
C ILE A 6 -10.94 9.05 -1.55
N ALA A 7 -11.25 10.25 -1.05
CA ALA A 7 -10.41 10.94 -0.08
C ALA A 7 -10.26 10.15 1.23
N LEU A 8 -11.36 9.58 1.75
CA LEU A 8 -11.33 8.70 2.92
C LEU A 8 -10.62 7.38 2.62
N GLY A 9 -10.89 6.78 1.44
CA GLY A 9 -10.28 5.56 0.91
C GLY A 9 -8.75 5.63 0.78
N TRP A 10 -8.24 6.75 0.31
CA TRP A 10 -6.79 6.95 0.18
C TRP A 10 -6.18 7.48 1.48
N GLY A 11 -6.82 8.49 2.10
CA GLY A 11 -6.32 9.18 3.28
C GLY A 11 -6.14 8.28 4.50
N LEU A 12 -7.18 7.51 4.87
CA LEU A 12 -7.09 6.61 6.03
C LEU A 12 -6.14 5.42 5.76
N GLY A 13 -5.93 5.04 4.50
CA GLY A 13 -5.05 3.92 4.16
C GLY A 13 -3.56 4.21 4.38
N TYR A 14 -3.13 5.47 4.35
CA TYR A 14 -1.73 5.84 4.66
C TYR A 14 -1.28 5.37 6.05
N LEU A 15 -2.20 5.36 7.02
CA LEU A 15 -1.92 4.92 8.40
C LEU A 15 -1.82 3.40 8.51
N GLY A 16 -2.37 2.65 7.55
CA GLY A 16 -2.31 1.19 7.53
C GLY A 16 -1.14 0.63 6.75
N GLN A 17 -0.17 1.46 6.35
CA GLN A 17 0.96 1.04 5.51
C GLN A 17 2.27 1.02 6.31
N PRO A 18 2.73 -0.17 6.75
CA PRO A 18 3.95 -0.28 7.56
C PRO A 18 5.18 0.35 6.88
N HIS A 19 5.30 0.20 5.56
CA HIS A 19 6.42 0.71 4.78
C HIS A 19 6.48 2.24 4.69
N ILE A 20 5.36 2.95 4.86
CA ILE A 20 5.33 4.41 4.95
C ILE A 20 5.71 4.84 6.37
N ILE A 21 5.13 4.18 7.36
CA ILE A 21 5.35 4.50 8.78
C ILE A 21 6.82 4.33 9.17
N THR A 22 7.48 3.27 8.70
CA THR A 22 8.91 3.05 8.97
C THR A 22 9.80 4.15 8.38
N LYS A 23 9.40 4.79 7.28
CA LYS A 23 10.12 5.94 6.73
C LYS A 23 10.01 7.18 7.63
N PHE A 24 8.84 7.41 8.25
CA PHE A 24 8.68 8.48 9.23
C PHE A 24 9.52 8.23 10.50
N MET A 25 9.69 6.97 10.89
CA MET A 25 10.56 6.58 12.03
C MET A 25 12.05 6.85 11.77
N GLY A 26 12.48 6.99 10.51
CA GLY A 26 13.86 7.33 10.14
C GLY A 26 14.22 8.80 10.30
N ILE A 27 13.27 9.68 10.66
CA ILE A 27 13.51 11.11 10.84
C ILE A 27 14.30 11.34 12.13
N LYS A 28 15.50 11.91 12.01
CA LYS A 28 16.44 12.12 13.12
C LYS A 28 15.90 13.08 14.19
N ASN A 29 15.24 14.17 13.77
CA ASN A 29 14.71 15.20 14.65
C ASN A 29 13.23 15.45 14.35
N VAL A 30 12.38 15.41 15.39
CA VAL A 30 10.94 15.70 15.27
C VAL A 30 10.68 17.12 14.72
N LYS A 31 11.61 18.06 14.96
CA LYS A 31 11.55 19.44 14.43
C LYS A 31 11.57 19.50 12.89
N ASP A 32 12.08 18.48 12.21
CA ASP A 32 12.12 18.42 10.75
C ASP A 32 10.83 17.83 10.14
N MET A 33 9.91 17.31 10.95
CA MET A 33 8.65 16.73 10.51
C MET A 33 7.78 17.72 9.68
N PRO A 34 7.62 19.00 10.07
CA PRO A 34 6.86 19.95 9.26
C PRO A 34 7.50 20.22 7.90
N LYS A 35 8.83 20.30 7.84
CA LYS A 35 9.57 20.46 6.57
C LYS A 35 9.37 19.24 5.68
N ALA A 36 9.52 18.04 6.22
CA ALA A 36 9.31 16.78 5.50
C ALA A 36 7.87 16.69 4.95
N LYS A 37 6.87 17.08 5.75
CA LYS A 37 5.46 17.16 5.32
C LYS A 37 5.29 18.07 4.12
N TRP A 38 5.78 19.31 4.18
CA TRP A 38 5.61 20.26 3.07
C TRP A 38 6.34 19.82 1.81
N VAL A 39 7.57 19.31 1.91
CA VAL A 39 8.30 18.77 0.76
C VAL A 39 7.53 17.61 0.13
N GLY A 40 7.04 16.67 0.95
CA GLY A 40 6.28 15.52 0.47
C GLY A 40 4.96 15.91 -0.20
N ILE A 41 4.19 16.82 0.41
CA ILE A 41 2.90 17.27 -0.14
C ILE A 41 3.10 18.05 -1.44
N SER A 42 4.09 18.95 -1.51
CA SER A 42 4.39 19.71 -2.73
C SER A 42 4.77 18.78 -3.88
N TRP A 43 5.63 17.78 -3.61
CA TRP A 43 6.01 16.80 -4.63
C TRP A 43 4.81 15.95 -5.08
N GLN A 44 3.97 15.51 -4.15
CA GLN A 44 2.77 14.73 -4.45
C GLN A 44 1.76 15.53 -5.28
N ALA A 45 1.57 16.81 -4.96
CA ALA A 45 0.68 17.71 -5.68
C ALA A 45 1.16 17.93 -7.12
N LEU A 46 2.47 18.13 -7.31
CA LEU A 46 3.06 18.24 -8.64
C LEU A 46 2.89 16.95 -9.46
N ALA A 47 3.17 15.79 -8.86
CA ALA A 47 3.06 14.50 -9.54
C ALA A 47 1.61 14.16 -9.95
N LEU A 48 0.65 14.31 -9.02
CA LEU A 48 -0.77 14.06 -9.30
C LEU A 48 -1.36 15.10 -10.26
N GLY A 49 -0.97 16.37 -10.10
CA GLY A 49 -1.36 17.43 -11.01
C GLY A 49 -0.88 17.14 -12.43
N GLY A 50 0.40 16.78 -12.59
CA GLY A 50 0.97 16.38 -13.89
C GLY A 50 0.25 15.18 -14.51
N ALA A 51 0.00 14.12 -13.73
CA ALA A 51 -0.73 12.94 -14.22
C ALA A 51 -2.16 13.28 -14.65
N THR A 52 -2.85 14.16 -13.92
CA THR A 52 -4.21 14.59 -14.23
C THR A 52 -4.25 15.42 -15.52
N LEU A 53 -3.30 16.35 -15.68
CA LEU A 53 -3.17 17.15 -16.89
C LEU A 53 -2.90 16.28 -18.13
N LEU A 54 -2.02 15.27 -18.00
CA LEU A 54 -1.78 14.30 -19.08
C LEU A 54 -3.06 13.55 -19.46
N GLY A 55 -3.88 13.17 -18.48
CA GLY A 55 -5.18 12.56 -18.74
C GLY A 55 -6.13 13.48 -19.50
N ILE A 56 -6.23 14.75 -19.10
CA ILE A 56 -7.09 15.75 -19.75
C ILE A 56 -6.65 16.01 -21.20
N ILE A 57 -5.34 16.18 -21.43
CA ILE A 57 -4.80 16.37 -22.79
C ILE A 57 -5.07 15.12 -23.64
N GLY A 58 -4.94 13.92 -23.05
CA GLY A 58 -5.22 12.67 -23.75
C GLY A 58 -6.68 12.53 -24.21
N ILE A 59 -7.66 13.06 -23.47
CA ILE A 59 -9.07 13.09 -23.89
C ILE A 59 -9.24 13.92 -25.19
N TYR A 60 -8.51 15.04 -25.30
CA TYR A 60 -8.56 15.90 -26.49
C TYR A 60 -7.87 15.26 -27.70
N ILE A 61 -6.70 14.65 -27.50
CA ILE A 61 -5.91 14.05 -28.59
C ILE A 61 -6.52 12.73 -29.09
N PHE A 62 -7.17 11.96 -28.20
CA PHE A 62 -7.78 10.67 -28.54
C PHE A 62 -9.32 10.73 -28.36
N PRO A 63 -10.05 11.42 -29.25
CA PRO A 63 -11.50 11.62 -29.09
C PRO A 63 -12.31 10.33 -29.20
N ASN A 64 -11.78 9.29 -29.86
CA ASN A 64 -12.38 7.96 -29.96
C ASN A 64 -12.06 7.06 -28.76
N GLY A 65 -11.32 7.57 -27.77
CA GLY A 65 -10.85 6.81 -26.61
C GLY A 65 -9.68 5.88 -26.91
N LEU A 66 -9.12 5.29 -25.85
CA LEU A 66 -8.05 4.29 -25.91
C LEU A 66 -8.58 2.93 -25.47
N GLN A 67 -8.10 1.85 -26.10
CA GLN A 67 -8.40 0.48 -25.65
C GLN A 67 -7.92 0.23 -24.21
N ASN A 68 -6.78 0.82 -23.83
CA ASN A 68 -6.23 0.74 -22.48
C ASN A 68 -5.94 2.16 -21.96
N PRO A 69 -6.86 2.77 -21.19
CA PRO A 69 -6.68 4.11 -20.64
C PRO A 69 -5.45 4.25 -19.72
N GLU A 70 -4.96 3.16 -19.14
CA GLU A 70 -3.76 3.16 -18.28
C GLU A 70 -2.46 3.43 -19.06
N LEU A 71 -2.47 3.30 -20.39
CA LEU A 71 -1.31 3.54 -21.26
C LEU A 71 -1.31 4.93 -21.90
N ILE A 72 -2.24 5.81 -21.51
CA ILE A 72 -2.43 7.15 -22.09
C ILE A 72 -1.14 7.97 -22.09
N SER A 73 -0.32 7.86 -21.04
CA SER A 73 0.96 8.55 -20.94
C SER A 73 1.98 8.05 -21.98
N LEU A 74 1.99 6.75 -22.27
CA LEU A 74 2.88 6.16 -23.27
C LEU A 74 2.42 6.53 -24.68
N ASP A 75 1.11 6.45 -24.94
CA ASP A 75 0.55 6.72 -26.26
C ASP A 75 0.68 8.22 -26.61
N LEU A 76 0.46 9.12 -25.66
CA LEU A 76 0.62 10.56 -25.84
C LEU A 76 2.07 10.96 -26.16
N VAL A 77 3.05 10.30 -25.52
CA VAL A 77 4.47 10.51 -25.82
C VAL A 77 4.83 9.98 -27.21
N LYS A 78 4.22 8.89 -27.68
CA LYS A 78 4.47 8.35 -29.03
C LYS A 78 3.85 9.20 -30.14
N THR A 79 2.68 9.80 -29.90
CA THR A 79 1.99 10.58 -30.93
C THR A 79 2.45 12.03 -31.02
N THR A 80 2.88 12.62 -29.90
CA THR A 80 3.12 14.08 -29.81
C THR A 80 4.60 14.43 -29.96
N MET A 81 5.53 13.51 -29.68
CA MET A 81 6.97 13.78 -29.66
C MET A 81 7.69 13.17 -30.86
N LEU A 82 8.82 13.78 -31.24
CA LEU A 82 9.71 13.21 -32.25
C LEU A 82 10.23 11.83 -31.81
N PRO A 83 10.53 10.90 -32.75
CA PRO A 83 10.90 9.52 -32.44
C PRO A 83 12.05 9.39 -31.43
N PHE A 84 13.07 10.25 -31.54
CA PHE A 84 14.23 10.24 -30.62
C PHE A 84 13.84 10.56 -29.18
N PHE A 85 13.09 11.65 -28.96
CA PHE A 85 12.65 12.06 -27.62
C PHE A 85 11.60 11.09 -27.06
N SER A 86 10.73 10.56 -27.91
CA SER A 86 9.76 9.54 -27.52
C SER A 86 10.47 8.31 -26.97
N ALA A 87 11.47 7.78 -27.68
CA ALA A 87 12.25 6.65 -27.22
C ALA A 87 12.99 6.94 -25.90
N LEU A 88 13.59 8.13 -25.76
CA LEU A 88 14.29 8.54 -24.55
C LEU A 88 13.34 8.59 -23.33
N ILE A 89 12.16 9.19 -23.48
CA ILE A 89 11.16 9.28 -22.40
C ILE A 89 10.63 7.89 -22.03
N LEU A 90 10.34 7.04 -23.03
CA LEU A 90 9.90 5.67 -22.78
C LEU A 90 10.95 4.86 -22.02
N CYS A 91 12.23 4.98 -22.39
CA CYS A 91 13.34 4.39 -21.64
C CYS A 91 13.41 4.93 -20.19
N ALA A 92 13.21 6.22 -19.98
CA ALA A 92 13.20 6.82 -18.65
C ALA A 92 12.04 6.27 -17.78
N ILE A 93 10.84 6.11 -18.35
CA ILE A 93 9.69 5.52 -17.66
C ILE A 93 9.97 4.05 -17.28
N LEU A 94 10.53 3.27 -18.21
CA LEU A 94 10.90 1.88 -17.95
C LEU A 94 12.00 1.76 -16.87
N ALA A 95 13.01 2.63 -16.92
CA ALA A 95 14.08 2.67 -15.93
C ALA A 95 13.52 3.02 -14.53
N ALA A 96 12.66 4.04 -14.44
CA ALA A 96 12.05 4.46 -13.19
C ALA A 96 11.16 3.37 -12.58
N THR A 97 10.31 2.73 -13.39
CA THR A 97 9.43 1.65 -12.93
C THR A 97 10.21 0.41 -12.49
N THR A 98 11.23 0.01 -13.24
CA THR A 98 12.10 -1.13 -12.88
C THR A 98 12.82 -0.91 -11.54
N ASN A 99 13.32 0.32 -11.30
CA ASN A 99 13.94 0.66 -10.03
C ASN A 99 12.97 0.52 -8.84
N VAL A 100 11.73 1.00 -9.00
CA VAL A 100 10.69 0.88 -7.96
C VAL A 100 10.30 -0.58 -7.74
N MET A 101 10.12 -1.36 -8.81
CA MET A 101 9.80 -2.78 -8.73
C MET A 101 10.88 -3.56 -7.98
N ALA A 102 12.15 -3.34 -8.29
CA ALA A 102 13.28 -4.02 -7.64
C ALA A 102 13.29 -3.76 -6.12
N ALA A 103 13.07 -2.51 -5.71
CA ALA A 103 13.02 -2.15 -4.29
C ALA A 103 11.83 -2.83 -3.56
N GLN A 104 10.65 -2.88 -4.17
CA GLN A 104 9.47 -3.50 -3.56
C GLN A 104 9.61 -5.02 -3.44
N ILE A 105 10.11 -5.69 -4.48
CA ILE A 105 10.39 -7.14 -4.45
C ILE A 105 11.39 -7.45 -3.34
N LEU A 106 12.44 -6.63 -3.20
CA LEU A 106 13.45 -6.82 -2.17
C LEU A 106 12.88 -6.68 -0.76
N VAL A 107 12.02 -5.69 -0.52
CA VAL A 107 11.35 -5.48 0.78
C VAL A 107 10.48 -6.69 1.16
N VAL A 108 9.67 -7.19 0.22
CA VAL A 108 8.84 -8.38 0.46
C VAL A 108 9.72 -9.61 0.71
N ALA A 109 10.77 -9.78 -0.10
CA ALA A 109 11.69 -10.90 0.05
C ALA A 109 12.47 -10.87 1.37
N SER A 110 12.87 -9.69 1.86
CA SER A 110 13.52 -9.55 3.16
C SER A 110 12.57 -9.89 4.30
N SER A 111 11.30 -9.44 4.24
CA SER A 111 10.30 -9.84 5.25
C SER A 111 10.03 -11.34 5.22
N LEU A 112 10.00 -11.98 4.05
CA LEU A 112 9.87 -13.44 3.97
C LEU A 112 11.11 -14.17 4.53
N GLY A 113 12.31 -13.68 4.26
CA GLY A 113 13.56 -14.30 4.72
C GLY A 113 13.88 -14.08 6.21
N GLU A 114 13.58 -12.90 6.75
CA GLU A 114 13.89 -12.55 8.14
C GLU A 114 12.68 -12.77 9.05
N ASP A 115 11.49 -12.28 8.69
CA ASP A 115 10.33 -12.36 9.59
C ASP A 115 9.69 -13.74 9.56
N PHE A 116 9.52 -14.35 8.37
CA PHE A 116 8.93 -15.68 8.24
C PHE A 116 9.95 -16.80 8.45
N TYR A 117 11.03 -16.84 7.66
CA TYR A 117 11.96 -17.96 7.71
C TYR A 117 12.74 -18.02 9.04
N LYS A 118 13.31 -16.89 9.50
CA LYS A 118 13.99 -16.87 10.81
C LYS A 118 13.00 -16.77 11.97
N GLY A 119 11.94 -15.97 11.87
CA GLY A 119 10.99 -15.77 12.97
C GLY A 119 10.09 -16.98 13.29
N LEU A 120 9.59 -17.68 12.28
CA LEU A 120 8.64 -18.79 12.44
C LEU A 120 9.27 -20.17 12.20
N PHE A 121 10.11 -20.33 11.18
CA PHE A 121 10.59 -21.65 10.74
C PHE A 121 11.88 -22.09 11.44
N LYS A 122 12.89 -21.21 11.51
CA LYS A 122 14.22 -21.54 12.05
C LYS A 122 14.84 -20.38 12.82
N LYS A 123 14.45 -20.23 14.09
CA LYS A 123 14.91 -19.16 15.01
C LYS A 123 16.43 -19.02 15.15
N ASN A 124 17.17 -20.12 14.98
CA ASN A 124 18.63 -20.14 15.05
C ASN A 124 19.30 -20.20 13.66
N ALA A 125 18.67 -19.66 12.61
CA ALA A 125 19.29 -19.60 11.29
C ALA A 125 20.54 -18.69 11.30
N THR A 126 21.65 -19.21 10.79
CA THR A 126 22.88 -18.44 10.57
C THR A 126 22.69 -17.39 9.48
N HIS A 127 23.49 -16.33 9.52
CA HIS A 127 23.41 -15.22 8.55
C HIS A 127 23.49 -15.68 7.08
N ARG A 128 24.28 -16.73 6.80
CA ARG A 128 24.36 -17.33 5.46
C ARG A 128 23.05 -18.00 5.03
N GLN A 129 22.35 -18.67 5.95
CA GLN A 129 21.07 -19.33 5.67
C GLN A 129 19.95 -18.32 5.45
N THR A 130 19.93 -17.22 6.21
CA THR A 130 18.95 -16.14 6.01
C THR A 130 19.18 -15.43 4.68
N LEU A 131 20.44 -15.19 4.29
CA LEU A 131 20.76 -14.59 2.99
C LEU A 131 20.29 -15.46 1.81
N ILE A 132 20.49 -16.78 1.88
CA ILE A 132 20.01 -17.72 0.85
C ILE A 132 18.49 -17.73 0.80
N ALA A 133 17.82 -17.79 1.96
CA ALA A 133 16.37 -17.73 2.04
C ALA A 133 15.82 -16.44 1.41
N SER A 134 16.40 -15.27 1.71
CA SER A 134 16.00 -14.01 1.09
C SER A 134 16.19 -14.01 -0.43
N ARG A 135 17.29 -14.57 -0.96
CA ARG A 135 17.51 -14.68 -2.41
C ARG A 135 16.49 -15.59 -3.10
N LEU A 136 16.15 -16.73 -2.48
CA LEU A 136 15.09 -17.61 -2.99
C LEU A 136 13.72 -16.93 -2.93
N SER A 137 13.44 -16.18 -1.85
CA SER A 137 12.23 -15.38 -1.72
C SER A 137 12.10 -14.32 -2.83
N VAL A 138 13.20 -13.69 -3.27
CA VAL A 138 13.18 -12.76 -4.41
C VAL A 138 12.67 -13.46 -5.68
N ILE A 139 13.23 -14.63 -6.01
CA ILE A 139 12.83 -15.40 -7.19
C ILE A 139 11.35 -15.82 -7.06
N PHE A 140 10.96 -16.33 -5.90
CA PHE A 140 9.60 -16.75 -5.62
C PHE A 140 8.57 -15.62 -5.78
N VAL A 141 8.84 -14.46 -5.18
CA VAL A 141 7.99 -13.27 -5.28
C VAL A 141 7.92 -12.77 -6.72
N ALA A 142 9.04 -12.78 -7.46
CA ALA A 142 9.07 -12.39 -8.86
C ALA A 142 8.22 -13.31 -9.74
N VAL A 143 8.26 -14.63 -9.53
CA VAL A 143 7.42 -15.60 -10.26
C VAL A 143 5.95 -15.36 -9.97
N ILE A 144 5.56 -15.17 -8.70
CA ILE A 144 4.17 -14.88 -8.34
C ILE A 144 3.69 -13.57 -8.99
N ALA A 145 4.50 -12.51 -8.90
CA ALA A 145 4.18 -11.23 -9.52
C ALA A 145 4.00 -11.35 -11.04
N TYR A 146 4.86 -12.11 -11.72
CA TYR A 146 4.75 -12.40 -13.14
C TYR A 146 3.46 -13.14 -13.49
N VAL A 147 3.11 -14.18 -12.73
CA VAL A 147 1.87 -14.95 -12.94
C VAL A 147 0.63 -14.04 -12.77
N ILE A 148 0.60 -13.21 -11.73
CA ILE A 148 -0.51 -12.26 -11.51
C ILE A 148 -0.60 -11.25 -12.67
N ALA A 149 0.55 -10.73 -13.14
CA ALA A 149 0.60 -9.80 -14.26
C ALA A 149 0.15 -10.43 -15.58
N TYR A 150 0.47 -11.71 -15.80
CA TYR A 150 0.10 -12.46 -16.99
C TYR A 150 -1.43 -12.60 -17.13
N PHE A 151 -2.13 -12.86 -16.03
CA PHE A 151 -3.58 -13.06 -16.05
C PHE A 151 -4.42 -11.78 -16.20
N LYS A 152 -3.82 -10.57 -16.14
CA LYS A 152 -4.50 -9.26 -16.31
C LYS A 152 -5.89 -9.19 -15.64
N ILE A 153 -5.97 -9.64 -14.38
CA ILE A 153 -7.24 -9.87 -13.66
C ILE A 153 -8.07 -8.58 -13.51
N SER A 154 -7.42 -7.43 -13.46
CA SER A 154 -8.06 -6.11 -13.36
C SER A 154 -7.09 -5.00 -13.76
N THR A 155 -7.61 -3.78 -13.87
CA THR A 155 -6.80 -2.57 -14.06
C THR A 155 -5.83 -2.38 -12.89
N ILE A 156 -4.67 -1.77 -13.16
CA ILE A 156 -3.66 -1.46 -12.16
C ILE A 156 -4.28 -0.63 -11.03
N TYR A 157 -5.11 0.36 -11.37
CA TYR A 157 -5.80 1.18 -10.37
C TYR A 157 -6.64 0.34 -9.39
N LYS A 158 -7.43 -0.61 -9.89
CA LYS A 158 -8.31 -1.45 -9.05
C LYS A 158 -7.50 -2.40 -8.17
N LEU A 159 -6.44 -3.00 -8.72
CA LEU A 159 -5.55 -3.88 -7.96
C LEU A 159 -4.87 -3.13 -6.81
N VAL A 160 -4.36 -1.92 -7.08
CA VAL A 160 -3.75 -1.06 -6.08
C VAL A 160 -4.77 -0.65 -5.03
N LEU A 161 -5.97 -0.20 -5.43
CA LEU A 161 -7.02 0.20 -4.50
C LEU A 161 -7.47 -0.96 -3.59
N TYR A 162 -7.55 -2.18 -4.14
CA TYR A 162 -7.88 -3.37 -3.38
C TYR A 162 -6.82 -3.71 -2.33
N ALA A 163 -5.54 -3.77 -2.71
CA ALA A 163 -4.43 -3.99 -1.78
C ALA A 163 -4.33 -2.87 -0.74
N TRP A 164 -4.54 -1.63 -1.17
CA TRP A 164 -4.55 -0.43 -0.32
C TRP A 164 -5.64 -0.51 0.74
N SER A 165 -6.86 -0.93 0.34
CA SER A 165 -7.98 -1.11 1.24
C SER A 165 -7.73 -2.23 2.25
N GLY A 166 -7.19 -3.36 1.80
CA GLY A 166 -6.86 -4.50 2.69
C GLY A 166 -5.87 -4.13 3.79
N LEU A 167 -4.74 -3.51 3.42
CA LEU A 167 -3.73 -3.06 4.38
C LEU A 167 -4.26 -1.92 5.27
N GLY A 168 -4.93 -0.93 4.66
CA GLY A 168 -5.54 0.21 5.33
C GLY A 168 -6.51 -0.19 6.43
N SER A 169 -7.42 -1.12 6.14
CA SER A 169 -8.39 -1.65 7.10
C SER A 169 -7.79 -2.57 8.15
N SER A 170 -6.69 -3.28 7.86
CA SER A 170 -6.06 -4.20 8.80
C SER A 170 -5.21 -3.49 9.84
N PHE A 171 -4.31 -2.62 9.39
CA PHE A 171 -3.31 -1.99 10.26
C PHE A 171 -3.67 -0.57 10.69
N GLY A 172 -4.44 0.17 9.89
CA GLY A 172 -4.79 1.56 10.18
C GLY A 172 -5.55 1.73 11.51
N PRO A 173 -6.65 0.99 11.73
CA PRO A 173 -7.39 0.99 13.00
C PRO A 173 -6.53 0.62 14.19
N LEU A 174 -5.71 -0.43 14.06
CA LEU A 174 -4.82 -0.89 15.12
C LEU A 174 -3.83 0.20 15.51
N LEU A 175 -3.21 0.86 14.54
CA LEU A 175 -2.21 1.90 14.81
C LEU A 175 -2.84 3.13 15.46
N LEU A 176 -4.00 3.58 14.97
CA LEU A 176 -4.73 4.70 15.57
C LEU A 176 -5.18 4.39 16.99
N ILE A 177 -5.83 3.25 17.22
CA ILE A 177 -6.30 2.88 18.55
C ILE A 177 -5.12 2.65 19.50
N SER A 178 -4.01 2.08 19.03
CA SER A 178 -2.83 1.87 19.88
C SER A 178 -2.15 3.17 20.32
N LEU A 179 -2.27 4.27 19.54
CA LEU A 179 -1.76 5.59 19.91
C LEU A 179 -2.63 6.30 20.96
N TYR A 180 -3.95 6.15 20.88
CA TYR A 180 -4.88 6.88 21.76
C TYR A 180 -5.45 6.05 22.91
N TYR A 181 -5.43 4.72 22.79
CA TYR A 181 -6.08 3.79 23.73
C TYR A 181 -5.07 2.84 24.36
N ARG A 182 -4.93 2.96 25.69
CA ARG A 182 -3.85 2.30 26.45
C ARG A 182 -4.10 0.82 26.77
N LYS A 183 -5.31 0.31 26.54
CA LYS A 183 -5.71 -1.06 26.90
C LYS A 183 -5.65 -2.05 25.73
N VAL A 184 -4.97 -1.72 24.63
CA VAL A 184 -4.79 -2.66 23.52
C VAL A 184 -3.94 -3.85 23.99
N ASN A 185 -4.47 -5.06 23.80
CA ASN A 185 -3.81 -6.32 24.15
C ASN A 185 -3.42 -7.07 22.85
N LYS A 186 -2.67 -8.17 22.99
CA LYS A 186 -2.20 -8.94 21.82
C LYS A 186 -3.36 -9.57 21.06
N LEU A 187 -4.36 -10.07 21.77
CA LEU A 187 -5.55 -10.67 21.17
C LEU A 187 -6.36 -9.66 20.36
N SER A 188 -6.57 -8.45 20.88
CA SER A 188 -7.32 -7.38 20.22
C SER A 188 -6.60 -6.85 18.99
N ALA A 189 -5.27 -6.78 19.05
CA ALA A 189 -4.45 -6.45 17.89
C ALA A 189 -4.59 -7.50 16.78
N PHE A 190 -4.49 -8.78 17.13
CA PHE A 190 -4.58 -9.86 16.15
C PHE A 190 -6.00 -9.99 15.56
N MET A 191 -7.03 -9.94 16.41
CA MET A 191 -8.42 -9.96 15.98
C MET A 191 -8.76 -8.76 15.11
N GLY A 192 -8.28 -7.56 15.46
CA GLY A 192 -8.46 -6.34 14.66
C GLY A 192 -7.86 -6.41 13.26
N ILE A 193 -6.63 -6.94 13.15
CA ILE A 193 -5.96 -7.14 11.86
C ILE A 193 -6.76 -8.15 11.02
N LEU A 194 -7.14 -9.28 11.61
CA LEU A 194 -7.89 -10.33 10.91
C LEU A 194 -9.25 -9.83 10.42
N THR A 195 -10.04 -9.21 11.30
CA THR A 195 -11.38 -8.72 10.93
C THR A 195 -11.30 -7.64 9.87
N GLY A 196 -10.36 -6.69 9.99
CA GLY A 196 -10.14 -5.64 9.00
C GLY A 196 -9.77 -6.18 7.62
N GLY A 197 -8.80 -7.10 7.56
CA GLY A 197 -8.34 -7.70 6.32
C GLY A 197 -9.37 -8.59 5.64
N ILE A 198 -10.05 -9.45 6.41
CA ILE A 198 -11.11 -10.33 5.90
C ILE A 198 -12.28 -9.49 5.39
N THR A 199 -12.69 -8.47 6.14
CA THR A 199 -13.78 -7.59 5.72
C THR A 199 -13.42 -6.89 4.42
N ALA A 200 -12.24 -6.27 4.32
CA ALA A 200 -11.82 -5.56 3.11
C ALA A 200 -11.67 -6.49 1.90
N GLY A 201 -11.27 -7.76 2.12
CA GLY A 201 -11.15 -8.75 1.04
C GLY A 201 -12.49 -9.32 0.56
N ILE A 202 -13.46 -9.53 1.46
CA ILE A 202 -14.78 -10.06 1.12
C ILE A 202 -15.71 -8.95 0.63
N TRP A 203 -15.50 -7.70 1.07
CA TRP A 203 -16.40 -6.59 0.78
C TRP A 203 -16.68 -6.40 -0.71
N PRO A 204 -15.72 -6.50 -1.65
CA PRO A 204 -16.02 -6.40 -3.08
C PRO A 204 -17.06 -7.41 -3.56
N LEU A 205 -17.06 -8.64 -3.04
CA LEU A 205 -18.05 -9.67 -3.40
C LEU A 205 -19.46 -9.34 -2.88
N ILE A 206 -19.52 -8.72 -1.70
CA ILE A 206 -20.77 -8.26 -1.08
C ILE A 206 -21.28 -7.02 -1.82
N ASN A 207 -20.39 -6.10 -2.18
CA ASN A 207 -20.68 -4.87 -2.87
C ASN A 207 -21.34 -5.13 -4.24
N THR A 208 -20.82 -6.12 -4.98
CA THR A 208 -21.41 -6.55 -6.25
C THR A 208 -22.84 -7.12 -6.09
N LYS A 209 -23.16 -7.70 -4.94
CA LYS A 209 -24.51 -8.25 -4.65
C LYS A 209 -25.49 -7.22 -4.09
N LEU A 210 -25.01 -6.25 -3.31
CA LEU A 210 -25.85 -5.24 -2.66
C LEU A 210 -25.97 -3.93 -3.45
N ALA A 211 -25.21 -3.74 -4.54
CA ALA A 211 -25.20 -2.52 -5.36
C ALA A 211 -24.93 -1.23 -4.55
N ILE A 212 -24.19 -1.35 -3.45
CA ILE A 212 -23.75 -0.22 -2.63
C ILE A 212 -22.41 0.26 -3.22
N ASP A 213 -22.17 1.56 -3.35
CA ASP A 213 -20.87 2.09 -3.82
C ASP A 213 -20.04 2.61 -2.65
N VAL A 214 -19.78 1.73 -1.67
CA VAL A 214 -18.96 2.06 -0.50
C VAL A 214 -17.59 1.40 -0.67
N PRO A 215 -16.49 2.18 -0.63
CA PRO A 215 -15.15 1.63 -0.71
C PRO A 215 -14.93 0.55 0.37
N PRO A 216 -14.32 -0.60 0.03
CA PRO A 216 -14.04 -1.70 0.97
C PRO A 216 -13.32 -1.26 2.25
N MET A 217 -12.57 -0.17 2.16
CA MET A 217 -11.77 0.31 3.26
C MET A 217 -12.60 0.87 4.43
N ILE A 218 -13.71 1.56 4.16
CA ILE A 218 -14.55 2.17 5.20
C ILE A 218 -15.15 1.11 6.15
N PRO A 219 -15.91 0.10 5.66
CA PRO A 219 -16.47 -0.94 6.52
C PRO A 219 -15.39 -1.81 7.14
N GLY A 220 -14.30 -2.11 6.42
CA GLY A 220 -13.15 -2.82 6.98
C GLY A 220 -12.51 -2.07 8.15
N PHE A 221 -12.36 -0.75 8.03
CA PHE A 221 -11.78 0.09 9.07
C PHE A 221 -12.69 0.16 10.31
N ILE A 222 -14.01 0.29 10.10
CA ILE A 222 -15.00 0.35 11.18
C ILE A 222 -15.05 -1.00 11.92
N LEU A 223 -15.19 -2.11 11.20
CA LEU A 223 -15.29 -3.44 11.80
C LEU A 223 -14.00 -3.86 12.51
N SER A 224 -12.84 -3.50 11.98
CA SER A 224 -11.57 -3.65 12.67
C SER A 224 -11.52 -2.84 13.96
N SER A 225 -11.92 -1.57 13.93
CA SER A 225 -11.97 -0.71 15.12
C SER A 225 -12.88 -1.28 16.22
N ILE A 226 -14.06 -1.77 15.84
CA ILE A 226 -15.01 -2.41 16.76
C ILE A 226 -14.40 -3.68 17.35
N ALA A 227 -13.78 -4.53 16.52
CA ALA A 227 -13.13 -5.74 16.99
C ALA A 227 -12.01 -5.43 18.00
N ILE A 228 -11.16 -4.44 17.71
CA ILE A 228 -10.09 -4.03 18.62
C ILE A 228 -10.69 -3.57 19.96
N TYR A 229 -11.74 -2.75 19.92
CA TYR A 229 -12.40 -2.27 21.12
C TYR A 229 -13.00 -3.42 21.94
N LEU A 230 -13.79 -4.30 21.32
CA LEU A 230 -14.45 -5.43 22.00
C LEU A 230 -13.43 -6.38 22.64
N PHE A 231 -12.39 -6.79 21.89
CA PHE A 231 -11.38 -7.71 22.39
C PHE A 231 -10.40 -7.04 23.38
N SER A 232 -10.32 -5.71 23.42
CA SER A 232 -9.55 -5.00 24.45
C SER A 232 -10.18 -5.08 25.84
N LEU A 233 -11.49 -5.37 25.92
CA LEU A 233 -12.21 -5.54 27.19
C LEU A 233 -11.94 -6.93 27.81
N VAL A 234 -11.49 -7.89 27.00
CA VAL A 234 -11.04 -9.20 27.49
C VAL A 234 -9.76 -8.98 28.30
N LYS A 235 -9.77 -9.39 29.58
CA LYS A 235 -8.66 -9.20 30.53
C LYS A 235 -7.42 -10.02 30.14
N GLU A 236 -6.66 -9.50 29.18
CA GLU A 236 -5.27 -9.84 28.95
C GLU A 236 -4.35 -8.71 29.44
N LYS A 237 -3.11 -9.04 29.80
CA LYS A 237 -2.11 -8.02 30.17
C LYS A 237 -1.91 -7.09 28.96
N PRO A 238 -2.07 -5.76 29.14
CA PRO A 238 -1.85 -4.80 28.06
C PRO A 238 -0.41 -4.92 27.56
N LEU A 239 -0.21 -4.61 26.27
CA LEU A 239 1.13 -4.56 25.69
C LEU A 239 1.99 -3.61 26.56
N LYS A 240 3.09 -4.11 27.12
CA LYS A 240 4.01 -3.31 27.94
C LYS A 240 4.59 -2.20 27.07
N GLU A 241 4.05 -1.01 27.22
CA GLU A 241 4.59 0.23 26.66
C GLU A 241 5.95 0.50 27.33
N LYS A 242 7.05 0.10 26.67
CA LYS A 242 8.39 0.58 27.05
C LYS A 242 8.44 2.05 26.68
N ARG A 243 8.09 2.93 27.61
CA ARG A 243 8.35 4.36 27.48
C ARG A 243 9.82 4.55 27.13
N ILE A 244 10.09 5.02 25.92
CA ILE A 244 11.35 5.68 25.60
C ILE A 244 11.35 6.90 26.50
N LYS A 245 12.16 6.87 27.56
CA LYS A 245 12.45 8.04 28.37
C LYS A 245 13.19 9.01 27.43
N THR A 246 12.47 10.01 26.93
CA THR A 246 13.04 11.24 26.37
C THR A 246 13.81 11.97 27.45
#